data_AF-A0A662TNV7-F1
#
_entry.id   AF-A0A662TNV7-F1
#
_cell.length_a   1.000
_cell.length_b   1.000
_cell.length_c   1.000
_cell.angle_alpha   90.00
_cell.angle_beta   90.00
_cell.angle_gamma   90.00
#
_symmetry.space_group_name_H-M   'P 1'
#
loop_
_entity.id
_entity.type
_entity.pdbx_description
1 polymer ?
#
loop_
_entity_poly.entity_id
_entity_poly.type
_entity_poly.pdbx_seq_one_letter_code
_entity_poly.pdbx_strand_id
1 'polypeptide(L)'
;FRNASLKGDVVIKSSSFTDVTIEESANITIVTDREQINVTRIKRLYINKTDYAEIHAEEVDIHQGRGFYAELTLVNPTLSLSGENVLITLVTSDQETREITFQNGELIILGQLTLYARTPSFQVNGEAKFKEIYSLFSLHRWLRSLGQNLNIQGAVKFQLTVSDTYNFASDLKWNGSVAREPPILRWNEYDSIKNMLPWLIISIVLVVFWHSFFKKEISAHNNKTKGHIT
;
A
#
# COMPACT_ATOMS: atom_id res chain seq x y z
N PHE A 1 0.07 3.52 1.46
CA PHE A 1 1.48 3.31 1.08
C PHE A 1 1.69 3.93 -0.29
N ARG A 2 2.92 4.22 -0.69
CA ARG A 2 3.17 4.80 -2.02
C ARG A 2 3.15 3.73 -3.10
N ASN A 3 4.06 2.75 -3.01
CA ASN A 3 4.11 1.58 -3.89
C ASN A 3 4.18 0.30 -3.05
N ALA A 4 3.85 -0.84 -3.64
CA ALA A 4 4.10 -2.14 -3.02
C ALA A 4 4.69 -3.14 -4.02
N SER A 5 5.42 -4.13 -3.51
CA SER A 5 5.95 -5.26 -4.26
C SER A 5 5.56 -6.53 -3.52
N LEU A 6 4.85 -7.42 -4.19
CA LEU A 6 4.31 -8.66 -3.67
C LEU A 6 4.98 -9.82 -4.41
N LYS A 7 5.51 -10.78 -3.67
CA LYS A 7 6.20 -11.96 -4.21
C LYS A 7 5.72 -13.24 -3.53
N GLY A 8 5.62 -14.33 -4.28
CA GLY A 8 5.10 -15.62 -3.82
C GLY A 8 3.77 -15.93 -4.49
N ASP A 9 2.86 -16.62 -3.82
CA ASP A 9 1.53 -16.91 -4.40
C ASP A 9 0.60 -15.70 -4.21
N VAL A 10 0.36 -14.93 -5.29
CA VAL A 10 -0.46 -13.72 -5.28
C VAL A 10 -1.76 -13.92 -6.06
N VAL A 11 -2.87 -13.76 -5.35
CA VAL A 11 -4.23 -13.80 -5.89
C VAL A 11 -4.87 -12.41 -5.95
N ILE A 12 -5.13 -12.04 -7.19
CA ILE A 12 -5.82 -10.94 -7.86
C ILE A 12 -7.34 -10.97 -7.96
N LYS A 13 -8.14 -10.30 -7.13
CA LYS A 13 -9.60 -10.21 -7.41
C LYS A 13 -10.05 -8.77 -7.59
N SER A 14 -10.74 -8.51 -8.68
CA SER A 14 -11.25 -7.18 -9.04
C SER A 14 -12.60 -7.31 -9.73
N SER A 15 -13.44 -6.28 -9.62
CA SER A 15 -14.69 -6.22 -10.38
C SER A 15 -14.46 -5.86 -11.86
N SER A 16 -13.30 -5.29 -12.19
CA SER A 16 -12.97 -4.85 -13.55
C SER A 16 -11.46 -4.68 -13.73
N PHE A 17 -11.01 -4.97 -14.94
CA PHE A 17 -9.65 -4.75 -15.42
C PHE A 17 -9.72 -3.93 -16.72
N THR A 18 -8.83 -2.94 -16.87
CA THR A 18 -8.75 -2.08 -18.06
C THR A 18 -7.31 -1.80 -18.43
N ASP A 19 -7.10 -1.27 -19.64
CA ASP A 19 -5.80 -0.84 -20.15
C ASP A 19 -4.70 -1.91 -20.02
N VAL A 20 -5.06 -3.15 -20.36
CA VAL A 20 -4.16 -4.30 -20.28
C VAL A 20 -3.14 -4.21 -21.41
N THR A 21 -1.90 -3.93 -21.05
CA THR A 21 -0.77 -3.67 -21.95
C THR A 21 0.35 -4.64 -21.67
N ILE A 22 1.04 -5.05 -22.74
CA ILE A 22 2.20 -5.93 -22.66
C ILE A 22 3.39 -5.11 -23.18
N GLU A 23 4.46 -5.01 -22.37
CA GLU A 23 5.58 -4.08 -22.63
C GLU A 23 6.25 -4.31 -23.99
N GLU A 24 6.54 -5.56 -24.33
CA GLU A 24 7.17 -5.95 -25.59
C GLU A 24 6.18 -6.70 -26.48
N SER A 25 6.10 -8.01 -26.23
CA SER A 25 5.07 -8.90 -26.72
C SER A 25 5.09 -10.17 -25.87
N ALA A 26 3.94 -10.79 -25.68
CA ALA A 26 3.81 -12.02 -24.90
C ALA A 26 3.21 -13.13 -25.74
N ASN A 27 3.54 -14.36 -25.37
CA ASN A 27 2.83 -15.53 -25.84
C ASN A 27 1.72 -15.83 -24.84
N ILE A 28 0.50 -15.96 -25.36
CA ILE A 28 -0.68 -16.27 -24.56
C ILE A 28 -1.16 -17.66 -24.94
N THR A 29 -1.26 -18.51 -23.94
CA THR A 29 -1.93 -19.82 -24.05
C THR A 29 -3.31 -19.67 -23.43
N ILE A 30 -4.35 -19.88 -24.24
CA ILE A 30 -5.73 -19.85 -23.78
C ILE A 30 -6.18 -21.29 -23.63
N VAL A 31 -6.47 -21.70 -22.40
CA VAL A 31 -7.00 -23.02 -22.08
C VAL A 31 -8.49 -22.86 -21.83
N THR A 32 -9.32 -23.52 -22.63
CA THR A 32 -10.77 -23.58 -22.43
C THR A 32 -11.19 -25.04 -22.24
N ASP A 33 -12.44 -25.27 -21.86
CA ASP A 33 -13.00 -26.63 -21.73
C ASP A 33 -12.97 -27.44 -23.04
N ARG A 34 -12.86 -26.76 -24.19
CA ARG A 34 -12.97 -27.38 -25.53
C ARG A 34 -11.61 -27.55 -26.20
N GLU A 35 -10.77 -26.54 -26.08
CA GLU A 35 -9.53 -26.42 -26.83
C GLU A 35 -8.49 -25.57 -26.11
N GLN A 36 -7.25 -25.76 -26.54
CA GLN A 36 -6.12 -24.93 -26.18
C GLN A 36 -5.69 -24.12 -27.42
N ILE A 37 -5.71 -22.80 -27.30
CA ILE A 37 -5.34 -21.87 -28.37
C ILE A 37 -4.04 -21.17 -27.97
N ASN A 38 -2.99 -21.33 -28.78
CA ASN A 38 -1.74 -20.63 -28.59
C ASN A 38 -1.68 -19.43 -29.53
N VAL A 39 -1.49 -18.23 -28.97
CA VAL A 39 -1.36 -17.00 -29.75
C VAL A 39 -0.06 -16.31 -29.37
N THR A 40 0.81 -16.11 -30.36
CA THR A 40 2.15 -15.52 -30.17
C THR A 40 2.16 -14.04 -30.53
N ARG A 41 3.17 -13.31 -30.03
CA ARG A 41 3.39 -11.89 -30.36
C ARG A 41 2.20 -11.00 -29.99
N ILE A 42 1.55 -11.24 -28.86
CA ILE A 42 0.45 -10.39 -28.38
C ILE A 42 1.01 -9.12 -27.75
N LYS A 43 0.46 -7.96 -28.12
CA LYS A 43 0.85 -6.65 -27.61
C LYS A 43 -0.23 -6.00 -26.74
N ARG A 44 -1.51 -6.28 -27.02
CA ARG A 44 -2.64 -5.81 -26.20
C ARG A 44 -3.66 -6.92 -26.01
N LEU A 45 -4.29 -6.92 -24.86
CA LEU A 45 -5.41 -7.78 -24.50
C LEU A 45 -6.55 -6.87 -24.05
N TYR A 46 -7.77 -7.14 -24.50
CA TYR A 46 -8.97 -6.50 -23.99
C TYR A 46 -9.89 -7.59 -23.46
N ILE A 47 -10.40 -7.38 -22.25
CA ILE A 47 -11.41 -8.25 -21.63
C ILE A 47 -12.74 -7.51 -21.79
N ASN A 48 -13.43 -7.78 -22.88
CA ASN A 48 -14.61 -7.01 -23.30
C ASN A 48 -15.84 -7.40 -22.47
N LYS A 49 -15.96 -8.68 -22.10
CA LYS A 49 -17.05 -9.21 -21.28
C LYS A 49 -16.56 -10.36 -20.42
N THR A 50 -16.84 -10.31 -19.12
CA THR A 50 -16.60 -11.39 -18.15
C THR A 50 -17.45 -11.15 -16.91
N ASP A 51 -17.93 -12.21 -16.25
CA ASP A 51 -18.71 -12.09 -15.02
C ASP A 51 -17.79 -12.14 -13.79
N TYR A 52 -16.75 -12.96 -13.87
CA TYR A 52 -15.73 -13.10 -12.84
C TYR A 52 -14.34 -13.13 -13.46
N ALA A 53 -13.38 -12.49 -12.80
CA ALA A 53 -12.00 -12.47 -13.22
C ALA A 53 -11.07 -12.51 -12.01
N GLU A 54 -10.19 -13.50 -12.01
CA GLU A 54 -9.17 -13.72 -10.99
C GLU A 54 -7.80 -13.82 -11.65
N ILE A 55 -6.79 -13.22 -11.03
CA ILE A 55 -5.42 -13.23 -11.54
C ILE A 55 -4.54 -13.95 -10.53
N HIS A 56 -3.78 -14.93 -10.99
CA HIS A 56 -2.72 -15.58 -10.24
C HIS A 56 -1.37 -15.12 -10.80
N ALA A 57 -0.46 -14.70 -9.93
CA ALA A 57 0.87 -14.27 -10.34
C ALA A 57 1.88 -14.54 -9.23
N GLU A 58 3.15 -14.69 -9.61
CA GLU A 58 4.25 -14.88 -8.64
C GLU A 58 4.84 -13.56 -8.16
N GLU A 59 4.88 -12.56 -9.04
CA GLU A 59 5.39 -11.23 -8.74
C GLU A 59 4.42 -10.16 -9.22
N VAL A 60 4.07 -9.26 -8.30
CA VAL A 60 3.11 -8.18 -8.52
C VAL A 60 3.64 -6.89 -7.91
N ASP A 61 3.87 -5.90 -8.74
CA ASP A 61 4.16 -4.55 -8.30
C ASP A 61 2.89 -3.68 -8.39
N ILE A 62 2.63 -2.94 -7.31
CA ILE A 62 1.53 -1.99 -7.19
C ILE A 62 2.12 -0.59 -7.28
N HIS A 63 1.70 0.14 -8.30
CA HIS A 63 2.15 1.50 -8.61
C HIS A 63 1.12 2.55 -8.19
N GLN A 64 1.37 3.79 -8.63
CA GLN A 64 0.45 4.91 -8.45
C GLN A 64 -0.67 4.79 -9.47
N GLY A 65 -1.91 4.68 -9.01
CA GLY A 65 -3.08 4.48 -9.86
C GLY A 65 -3.78 5.77 -10.26
N ARG A 66 -5.07 5.63 -10.58
CA ARG A 66 -5.97 6.72 -10.99
C ARG A 66 -7.32 6.58 -10.29
N GLY A 67 -7.51 7.30 -9.19
CA GLY A 67 -8.74 7.29 -8.40
C GLY A 67 -9.07 5.91 -7.83
N PHE A 68 -10.01 5.18 -8.44
CA PHE A 68 -10.41 3.84 -8.00
C PHE A 68 -9.68 2.70 -8.71
N TYR A 69 -8.78 3.02 -9.64
CA TYR A 69 -8.03 2.04 -10.41
C TYR A 69 -6.59 2.00 -9.94
N ALA A 70 -6.13 0.84 -9.47
CA ALA A 70 -4.73 0.60 -9.14
C ALA A 70 -3.97 0.12 -10.38
N GLU A 71 -2.83 0.73 -10.65
CA GLU A 71 -1.90 0.27 -11.69
C GLU A 71 -1.06 -0.89 -11.14
N LEU A 72 -1.10 -2.02 -11.84
CA LEU A 72 -0.44 -3.26 -11.45
C LEU A 72 0.47 -3.71 -12.58
N THR A 73 1.69 -4.13 -12.22
CA THR A 73 2.61 -4.82 -13.12
C THR A 73 2.81 -6.24 -12.61
N LEU A 74 2.57 -7.21 -13.49
CA LEU A 74 2.49 -8.63 -13.20
C LEU A 74 3.51 -9.38 -14.05
N VAL A 75 4.20 -10.35 -13.47
CA VAL A 75 5.14 -11.21 -14.19
C VAL A 75 4.55 -12.61 -14.34
N ASN A 76 4.48 -13.08 -15.60
CA ASN A 76 3.93 -14.38 -15.99
C ASN A 76 2.55 -14.70 -15.37
N PRO A 77 1.55 -13.80 -15.47
CA PRO A 77 0.27 -14.02 -14.81
C PRO A 77 -0.58 -15.08 -15.52
N THR A 78 -1.42 -15.74 -14.74
CA THR A 78 -2.53 -16.58 -15.22
C THR A 78 -3.85 -15.90 -14.88
N LEU A 79 -4.67 -15.60 -15.88
CA LEU A 79 -5.96 -14.96 -15.69
C LEU A 79 -7.06 -16.01 -15.86
N SER A 80 -7.80 -16.31 -14.80
CA SER A 80 -8.97 -17.16 -14.84
C SER A 80 -10.20 -16.30 -15.08
N LEU A 81 -10.86 -16.49 -16.23
CA LEU A 81 -12.05 -15.78 -16.65
C LEU A 81 -13.23 -16.74 -16.73
N SER A 82 -14.37 -16.34 -16.18
CA SER A 82 -15.60 -17.15 -16.23
C SER A 82 -16.84 -16.28 -16.41
N GLY A 83 -17.82 -16.83 -17.11
CA GLY A 83 -19.12 -16.21 -17.36
C GLY A 83 -19.90 -16.91 -18.45
N GLU A 84 -21.13 -16.46 -18.73
CA GLU A 84 -21.97 -17.09 -19.75
C GLU A 84 -21.42 -16.94 -21.17
N ASN A 85 -20.75 -15.81 -21.45
CA ASN A 85 -20.13 -15.46 -22.73
C ASN A 85 -18.95 -14.52 -22.49
N VAL A 86 -17.81 -15.07 -22.05
CA VAL A 86 -16.57 -14.32 -21.93
C VAL A 86 -16.08 -13.97 -23.33
N LEU A 87 -15.80 -12.68 -23.56
CA LEU A 87 -15.27 -12.17 -24.82
C LEU A 87 -13.95 -11.46 -24.56
N ILE A 88 -12.90 -11.92 -25.23
CA ILE A 88 -11.60 -11.25 -25.24
C ILE A 88 -11.20 -10.84 -26.66
N THR A 89 -10.48 -9.73 -26.76
CA THR A 89 -9.87 -9.28 -28.00
C THR A 89 -8.36 -9.21 -27.82
N LEU A 90 -7.62 -9.93 -28.65
CA LEU A 90 -6.16 -9.92 -28.70
C LEU A 90 -5.69 -9.07 -29.88
N VAL A 91 -4.70 -8.21 -29.65
CA VAL A 91 -4.03 -7.46 -30.71
C VAL A 91 -2.57 -7.89 -30.76
N THR A 92 -2.15 -8.41 -31.91
CA THR A 92 -0.78 -8.85 -32.17
C THR A 92 0.14 -7.67 -32.47
N SER A 93 1.45 -7.90 -32.42
CA SER A 93 2.47 -6.92 -32.83
C SER A 93 2.32 -6.47 -34.29
N ASP A 94 1.72 -7.31 -35.12
CA ASP A 94 1.48 -7.05 -36.55
C ASP A 94 0.13 -6.33 -36.79
N GLN A 95 -0.50 -5.84 -35.72
CA GLN A 95 -1.82 -5.19 -35.69
C GLN A 95 -3.01 -6.06 -36.11
N GLU A 96 -2.80 -7.38 -36.29
CA GLU A 96 -3.92 -8.30 -36.43
C GLU A 96 -4.69 -8.42 -35.12
N THR A 97 -6.01 -8.45 -35.25
CA THR A 97 -6.94 -8.58 -34.12
C THR A 97 -7.60 -9.94 -34.15
N ARG A 98 -7.67 -10.62 -33.01
CA ARG A 98 -8.37 -11.89 -32.83
C ARG A 98 -9.37 -11.78 -31.70
N GLU A 99 -10.62 -12.08 -31.99
CA GLU A 99 -11.69 -12.17 -31.00
C GLU A 99 -11.91 -13.63 -30.64
N ILE A 100 -11.98 -13.92 -29.34
CA ILE A 100 -12.15 -15.28 -28.82
C ILE A 100 -13.26 -15.24 -27.77
N THR A 101 -14.21 -16.15 -27.92
CA THR A 101 -15.37 -16.28 -27.04
C THR A 101 -15.38 -17.64 -26.38
N PHE A 102 -15.55 -17.69 -25.06
CA PHE A 102 -15.62 -18.93 -24.28
C PHE A 102 -16.47 -18.73 -23.02
N GLN A 103 -16.74 -19.80 -22.26
CA GLN A 103 -17.49 -19.74 -21.00
C GLN A 103 -16.56 -19.70 -19.80
N ASN A 104 -15.70 -20.71 -19.68
CA ASN A 104 -14.62 -20.77 -18.69
C ASN A 104 -13.31 -20.91 -19.43
N GLY A 105 -12.30 -20.15 -19.01
CA GLY A 105 -10.98 -20.25 -19.59
C GLY A 105 -9.91 -19.59 -18.76
N GLU A 106 -8.70 -20.09 -18.94
CA GLU A 106 -7.48 -19.57 -18.33
C GLU A 106 -6.58 -19.01 -19.42
N LEU A 107 -6.10 -17.79 -19.20
CA LEU A 107 -5.12 -17.14 -20.06
C LEU A 107 -3.79 -17.18 -19.34
N ILE A 108 -2.89 -18.04 -19.79
CA ILE A 108 -1.52 -18.13 -19.29
C ILE A 108 -0.67 -17.21 -20.16
N ILE A 109 -0.19 -16.11 -19.58
CA ILE A 109 0.57 -15.08 -20.28
C ILE A 109 2.04 -15.23 -19.92
N LEU A 110 2.89 -15.53 -20.90
CA LEU A 110 4.34 -15.60 -20.73
C LEU A 110 4.94 -14.23 -21.07
N GLY A 111 5.21 -13.43 -20.05
CA GLY A 111 5.71 -12.07 -20.17
C GLY A 111 5.24 -11.15 -19.04
N GLN A 112 5.54 -9.87 -19.19
CA GLN A 112 5.13 -8.82 -18.26
C GLN A 112 3.82 -8.16 -18.74
N LEU A 113 2.87 -8.05 -17.83
CA LEU A 113 1.55 -7.47 -18.07
C LEU A 113 1.35 -6.27 -17.15
N THR A 114 1.01 -5.12 -17.73
CA THR A 114 0.59 -3.94 -16.96
C THR A 114 -0.89 -3.71 -17.17
N LEU A 115 -1.65 -3.54 -16.09
CA LEU A 115 -3.09 -3.31 -16.15
C LEU A 115 -3.58 -2.39 -15.05
N TYR A 116 -4.79 -1.87 -15.22
CA TYR A 116 -5.51 -1.12 -14.21
C TYR A 116 -6.65 -1.95 -13.65
N ALA A 117 -6.62 -2.22 -12.34
CA ALA A 117 -7.67 -2.98 -11.65
C ALA A 117 -8.51 -2.05 -10.77
N ARG A 118 -9.85 -2.17 -10.85
CA ARG A 118 -10.76 -1.37 -10.02
C ARG A 118 -10.91 -1.95 -8.61
N THR A 119 -10.51 -1.18 -7.60
CA THR A 119 -10.61 -1.55 -6.17
C THR A 119 -10.19 -3.01 -5.87
N PRO A 120 -9.00 -3.45 -6.31
CA PRO A 120 -8.61 -4.85 -6.24
C PRO A 120 -8.40 -5.30 -4.80
N SER A 121 -8.76 -6.55 -4.54
CA SER A 121 -8.40 -7.27 -3.32
C SER A 121 -7.26 -8.24 -3.62
N PHE A 122 -6.31 -8.29 -2.69
CA PHE A 122 -5.10 -9.09 -2.78
C PHE A 122 -5.10 -10.13 -1.68
N GLN A 123 -4.67 -11.34 -2.03
CA GLN A 123 -4.24 -12.35 -1.10
C GLN A 123 -2.84 -12.80 -1.52
N VAL A 124 -1.89 -12.68 -0.61
CA VAL A 124 -0.48 -12.98 -0.84
C VAL A 124 -0.05 -14.03 0.15
N ASN A 125 0.65 -15.06 -0.31
CA ASN A 125 1.37 -15.99 0.54
C ASN A 125 2.85 -15.98 0.14
N GLY A 126 3.65 -15.23 0.87
CA GLY A 126 5.05 -14.97 0.53
C GLY A 126 5.57 -13.69 1.18
N GLU A 127 6.04 -12.74 0.38
CA GLU A 127 6.61 -11.47 0.85
C GLU A 127 5.80 -10.28 0.31
N ALA A 128 5.45 -9.35 1.19
CA ALA A 128 4.79 -8.09 0.84
C ALA A 128 5.60 -6.91 1.36
N LYS A 129 6.21 -6.16 0.44
CA LYS A 129 6.97 -4.94 0.73
C LYS A 129 6.15 -3.72 0.38
N PHE A 130 5.91 -2.86 1.37
CA PHE A 130 5.23 -1.59 1.20
C PHE A 130 6.23 -0.45 1.39
N LYS A 131 6.31 0.44 0.39
CA LYS A 131 7.10 1.67 0.48
C LYS A 131 6.27 2.79 1.07
N GLU A 132 6.85 3.54 2.00
CA GLU A 132 6.23 4.72 2.63
C GLU A 132 4.80 4.44 3.14
N ILE A 133 4.64 3.47 4.03
CA ILE A 133 3.32 3.11 4.57
C ILE A 133 2.95 3.95 5.79
N TYR A 134 1.76 4.53 5.74
CA TYR A 134 1.10 5.18 6.85
C TYR A 134 0.02 4.25 7.39
N SER A 135 0.19 3.81 8.62
CA SER A 135 -0.78 2.99 9.34
C SER A 135 -1.79 3.92 10.03
N LEU A 136 -3.07 3.75 9.71
CA LEU A 136 -4.17 4.56 10.22
C LEU A 136 -5.02 3.75 11.20
N PHE A 137 -5.74 4.44 12.08
CA PHE A 137 -6.71 3.85 13.02
C PHE A 137 -6.13 2.66 13.82
N SER A 138 -6.84 1.53 13.83
CA SER A 138 -6.44 0.31 14.56
C SER A 138 -5.11 -0.27 14.07
N LEU A 139 -4.78 -0.13 12.78
CA LEU A 139 -3.50 -0.61 12.23
C LEU A 139 -2.32 0.15 12.81
N HIS A 140 -2.49 1.42 13.19
CA HIS A 140 -1.44 2.20 13.81
C HIS A 140 -0.93 1.58 15.12
N ARG A 141 -1.83 0.99 15.92
CA ARG A 141 -1.47 0.35 17.19
C ARG A 141 -0.47 -0.80 16.99
N TRP A 142 -0.63 -1.55 15.90
CA TRP A 142 0.15 -2.75 15.60
C TRP A 142 1.40 -2.46 14.76
N LEU A 143 1.23 -1.74 13.66
CA LEU A 143 2.31 -1.50 12.70
C LEU A 143 3.15 -0.27 13.07
N ARG A 144 2.57 0.72 13.77
CA ARG A 144 3.22 1.97 14.18
C ARG A 144 4.10 2.58 13.08
N SER A 145 3.58 2.59 11.86
CA SER A 145 4.26 3.10 10.67
C SER A 145 3.64 4.43 10.26
N LEU A 146 4.49 5.44 10.08
CA LEU A 146 4.19 6.83 9.71
C LEU A 146 5.13 7.24 8.57
N GLY A 147 5.11 6.50 7.47
CA GLY A 147 5.94 6.76 6.29
C GLY A 147 7.21 5.90 6.19
N GLN A 148 7.42 4.94 7.10
CA GLN A 148 8.49 3.94 6.95
C GLN A 148 8.18 2.90 5.87
N ASN A 149 9.21 2.18 5.43
CA ASN A 149 9.03 0.97 4.64
C ASN A 149 8.65 -0.19 5.56
N LEU A 150 7.77 -1.06 5.08
CA LEU A 150 7.27 -2.21 5.82
C LEU A 150 7.46 -3.46 4.98
N ASN A 151 8.06 -4.48 5.57
CA ASN A 151 8.17 -5.81 4.96
C ASN A 151 7.37 -6.80 5.82
N ILE A 152 6.45 -7.52 5.19
CA ILE A 152 5.67 -8.58 5.82
C ILE A 152 6.00 -9.89 5.12
N GLN A 153 6.47 -10.88 5.87
CA GLN A 153 6.67 -12.23 5.37
C GLN A 153 5.60 -13.16 5.95
N GLY A 154 4.87 -13.85 5.08
CA GLY A 154 3.79 -14.76 5.41
C GLY A 154 2.53 -14.51 4.57
N ALA A 155 1.37 -14.78 5.16
CA ALA A 155 0.09 -14.56 4.50
C ALA A 155 -0.40 -13.13 4.74
N VAL A 156 -0.71 -12.39 3.68
CA VAL A 156 -1.21 -11.00 3.73
C VAL A 156 -2.47 -10.89 2.89
N LYS A 157 -3.50 -10.24 3.43
CA LYS A 157 -4.74 -9.93 2.71
C LYS A 157 -5.09 -8.47 2.91
N PHE A 158 -5.48 -7.78 1.84
CA PHE A 158 -5.94 -6.39 1.91
C PHE A 158 -6.75 -6.04 0.66
N GLN A 159 -7.53 -4.96 0.74
CA GLN A 159 -8.26 -4.43 -0.40
C GLN A 159 -7.80 -2.99 -0.66
N LEU A 160 -7.49 -2.67 -1.92
CA LEU A 160 -7.27 -1.28 -2.32
C LEU A 160 -8.60 -0.60 -2.55
N THR A 161 -8.82 0.53 -1.87
CA THR A 161 -10.03 1.35 -2.02
C THR A 161 -9.79 2.52 -2.97
N VAL A 162 -8.62 3.15 -2.89
CA VAL A 162 -8.24 4.31 -3.70
C VAL A 162 -6.76 4.20 -4.05
N SER A 163 -6.41 4.52 -5.28
CA SER A 163 -5.05 4.53 -5.80
C SER A 163 -4.84 5.79 -6.64
N ASP A 164 -3.93 6.63 -6.18
CA ASP A 164 -3.46 7.83 -6.88
C ASP A 164 -1.95 7.94 -6.59
N THR A 165 -1.44 9.10 -6.19
CA THR A 165 -0.07 9.26 -5.67
C THR A 165 0.21 8.33 -4.48
N TYR A 166 -0.81 8.06 -3.67
CA TYR A 166 -0.79 7.08 -2.59
C TYR A 166 -1.91 6.05 -2.77
N ASN A 167 -1.59 4.82 -2.38
CA ASN A 167 -2.50 3.70 -2.31
C ASN A 167 -3.10 3.59 -0.91
N PHE A 168 -4.43 3.66 -0.83
CA PHE A 168 -5.22 3.44 0.37
C PHE A 168 -5.75 2.00 0.39
N ALA A 169 -5.30 1.24 1.38
CA ALA A 169 -5.74 -0.12 1.62
C ALA A 169 -6.63 -0.19 2.86
N SER A 170 -7.72 -0.96 2.78
CA SER A 170 -8.56 -1.37 3.89
C SER A 170 -8.33 -2.84 4.24
N ASP A 171 -8.83 -3.22 5.42
CA ASP A 171 -8.95 -4.63 5.84
C ASP A 171 -7.64 -5.43 5.80
N LEU A 172 -6.52 -4.75 6.02
CA LEU A 172 -5.21 -5.40 6.09
C LEU A 172 -5.17 -6.41 7.23
N LYS A 173 -5.06 -7.68 6.86
CA LYS A 173 -4.84 -8.83 7.75
C LYS A 173 -3.54 -9.48 7.34
N TRP A 174 -2.73 -9.85 8.32
CA TRP A 174 -1.51 -10.60 8.06
C TRP A 174 -1.31 -11.69 9.10
N ASN A 175 -0.62 -12.75 8.69
CA ASN A 175 -0.12 -13.79 9.56
C ASN A 175 1.32 -14.08 9.15
N GLY A 176 2.26 -13.79 10.04
CA GLY A 176 3.69 -13.91 9.78
C GLY A 176 4.52 -12.83 10.46
N SER A 177 5.75 -12.66 10.01
CA SER A 177 6.69 -11.70 10.59
C SER A 177 6.56 -10.33 9.91
N VAL A 178 6.83 -9.28 10.68
CA VAL A 178 6.75 -7.89 10.21
C VAL A 178 8.03 -7.16 10.59
N ALA A 179 8.69 -6.59 9.60
CA ALA A 179 9.89 -5.78 9.75
C ALA A 179 9.65 -4.37 9.19
N ARG A 180 10.33 -3.37 9.76
CA ARG A 180 10.22 -1.97 9.34
C ARG A 180 11.58 -1.35 9.16
N GLU A 181 11.65 -0.41 8.22
CA GLU A 181 12.87 0.31 7.89
C GLU A 181 12.57 1.82 7.81
N PRO A 182 13.13 2.64 8.71
CA PRO A 182 13.89 2.25 9.90
C PRO A 182 13.02 1.51 10.95
N PRO A 183 13.62 0.67 11.82
CA PRO A 183 12.88 0.04 12.91
C PRO A 183 12.35 1.10 13.89
N ILE A 184 11.35 0.74 14.73
CA ILE A 184 10.99 1.61 15.86
C ILE A 184 12.25 1.80 16.70
N LEU A 185 12.71 3.05 16.77
CA LEU A 185 13.59 3.48 17.83
C LEU A 185 12.91 3.11 19.13
N ARG A 186 13.51 2.17 19.88
CA ARG A 186 13.11 1.89 21.26
C ARG A 186 13.44 3.14 22.06
N TRP A 187 12.54 4.12 22.05
CA TRP A 187 12.63 5.28 22.90
C TRP A 187 12.57 4.77 24.34
N ASN A 188 13.70 4.84 25.05
CA ASN A 188 13.74 4.48 26.45
C ASN A 188 13.27 5.68 27.27
N GLU A 189 11.98 5.72 27.56
CA GLU A 189 11.37 6.77 28.37
C GLU A 189 12.08 6.94 29.71
N TYR A 190 12.54 5.84 30.33
CA TYR A 190 13.23 5.88 31.61
C TYR A 190 14.57 6.62 31.52
N ASP A 191 15.41 6.29 30.54
CA ASP A 191 16.69 6.96 30.36
C ASP A 191 16.50 8.42 29.96
N SER A 192 15.50 8.72 29.12
CA SER A 192 15.18 10.10 28.74
C SER A 192 14.69 10.93 29.92
N ILE A 193 13.82 10.39 30.78
CA ILE A 193 13.36 11.07 32.01
C ILE A 193 14.53 11.24 32.99
N LYS A 194 15.35 10.20 33.18
CA LYS A 194 16.54 10.23 34.04
C LYS A 194 17.52 11.31 33.59
N ASN A 195 17.73 11.45 32.28
CA ASN A 195 18.60 12.47 31.70
C ASN A 195 17.99 13.88 31.77
N MET A 196 16.64 14.00 31.77
CA MET A 196 15.94 15.28 31.87
C MET A 196 15.81 15.78 33.32
N LEU A 197 15.80 14.89 34.31
CA LEU A 197 15.63 15.19 35.74
C LEU A 197 16.56 16.29 36.27
N PRO A 198 17.89 16.26 36.02
CA PRO A 198 18.80 17.32 36.49
C PRO A 198 18.43 18.70 35.94
N TRP A 199 18.06 18.78 34.66
CA TRP A 199 17.65 20.03 34.02
C TRP A 199 16.34 20.55 34.58
N LEU A 200 15.37 19.66 34.83
CA LEU A 200 14.11 20.00 35.50
C LEU A 200 14.34 20.61 36.88
N ILE A 201 15.25 20.03 37.68
CA ILE A 201 15.60 20.56 39.01
C ILE A 201 16.20 21.96 38.88
N ILE A 202 17.15 22.17 37.95
CA ILE A 202 17.75 23.48 37.69
C ILE A 202 16.67 24.50 37.30
N SER A 203 15.76 24.12 36.39
CA SER A 203 14.65 25.00 35.98
C SER A 203 13.74 25.37 37.14
N ILE A 204 13.40 24.42 38.03
CA ILE A 204 12.59 24.69 39.22
C ILE A 204 13.31 25.68 40.16
N VAL A 205 14.60 25.47 40.43
CA VAL A 205 15.40 26.37 41.28
C VAL A 205 15.44 27.78 40.70
N LEU A 206 15.66 27.92 39.39
CA LEU A 206 15.68 29.21 38.72
C LEU A 206 14.33 29.93 38.79
N VAL A 207 13.22 29.21 38.58
CA VAL A 207 11.86 29.79 38.69
C VAL A 207 11.55 30.24 40.12
N VAL A 208 11.89 29.44 41.13
CA VAL A 208 11.70 29.79 42.55
C VAL A 208 12.57 30.98 42.96
N PHE A 209 13.83 31.01 42.50
CA PHE A 209 14.74 32.12 42.73
C PHE A 209 14.20 33.41 42.09
N TRP A 210 13.82 33.36 40.83
CA TRP A 210 13.23 34.48 40.10
C TRP A 210 11.98 35.01 40.81
N HIS A 211 11.03 34.15 41.13
CA HIS A 211 9.81 34.55 41.81
C HIS A 211 10.09 35.13 43.21
N SER A 212 11.05 34.59 43.95
CA SER A 212 11.41 35.11 45.28
C SER A 212 12.09 36.48 45.23
N PHE A 213 12.94 36.72 44.22
CA PHE A 213 13.64 38.00 44.06
C PHE A 213 12.70 39.10 43.54
N PHE A 214 11.94 38.82 42.48
CA PHE A 214 11.12 39.85 41.83
C PHE A 214 9.79 40.14 42.54
N LYS A 215 9.24 39.19 43.32
CA LYS A 215 8.04 39.46 44.13
C LYS A 215 8.34 40.43 45.29
N LYS A 216 9.59 40.48 45.76
CA LYS A 216 10.04 41.43 46.78
C LYS A 216 10.10 42.87 46.27
N GLU A 217 10.53 43.09 45.02
CA GLU A 217 10.59 44.43 44.43
C GLU A 217 9.20 45.04 44.21
N ILE A 218 8.22 44.24 43.75
CA ILE A 218 6.85 44.73 43.52
C ILE A 218 6.16 45.10 44.86
N SER A 219 6.38 44.30 45.92
CA SER A 219 5.79 44.58 47.23
C SER A 219 6.44 45.79 47.93
N ALA A 220 7.73 46.05 47.70
CA ALA A 220 8.42 47.23 48.21
C ALA A 220 8.00 48.52 47.50
N HIS A 221 7.66 48.45 46.21
CA HIS A 221 7.16 49.61 45.46
C HIS A 221 5.74 50.03 45.89
N ASN A 222 4.84 49.06 46.16
CA ASN A 222 3.48 49.32 46.62
C ASN A 222 3.37 49.89 48.05
N ASN A 223 4.37 49.66 48.91
CA ASN A 223 4.41 50.26 50.25
C ASN A 223 4.95 51.69 50.25
N LYS A 224 5.71 52.09 49.21
CA LYS A 224 6.17 53.49 49.06
C LYS A 224 5.09 54.42 48.51
N THR A 225 4.13 53.92 47.75
CA THR A 225 3.01 54.72 47.20
C THR A 225 1.87 54.97 48.20
N LYS A 226 1.80 54.23 49.31
CA LYS A 226 0.80 54.47 50.38
C LYS A 226 1.25 55.42 51.49
N GLY A 227 2.52 55.86 51.50
CA GLY A 227 3.08 56.74 52.53
C GLY A 227 2.93 58.25 52.28
N HIS A 228 2.28 58.66 51.18
CA HIS A 228 2.12 60.07 50.80
C HIS A 228 0.65 60.41 50.49
N ILE A 229 -0.24 60.22 51.47
CA ILE A 229 -1.54 60.91 51.51
C ILE A 229 -1.83 61.26 52.98
N THR A 230 -1.33 62.41 53.41
CA THR A 230 -1.85 63.25 54.51
C THR A 230 -1.40 64.67 54.23
#